data_AF-A0A9E1LBR9-F1
#
_entry.id   AF-A0A9E1LBR9-F1
#
_cell.length_a   1.000
_cell.length_b   1.000
_cell.length_c   1.000
_cell.angle_alpha   90.00
_cell.angle_beta   90.00
_cell.angle_gamma   90.00
#
_symmetry.space_group_name_H-M   'P 1'
#
loop_
_entity.id
_entity.type
_entity.pdbx_description
1 polymer ?
#
loop_
_entity_poly.entity_id
_entity_poly.type
_entity_poly.pdbx_seq_one_letter_code
_entity_poly.pdbx_strand_id
1 'polypeptide(L)'
;MKYFLDSIIIILSFIIIIFGWSVSKTFLDQNILLNTPSSKIESMPKIKLFENYDNQTLKVAILNGCGISGLGNQFSDLLNSKYGLVIVRTENADNFDYEMTKVVIINDSNPNIENLLTILGMTINNENVEFNSSYNPQEDIQIIIGKDYSDFLNLN
;
A
#
# COMPACT_ATOMS: atom_id res chain seq x y z
N MET A 1 27.11 22.77 -41.18
CA MET A 1 26.79 23.33 -39.85
C MET A 1 25.31 23.69 -39.71
N LYS A 2 24.70 24.46 -40.62
CA LYS A 2 23.29 24.91 -40.48
C LYS A 2 22.27 23.76 -40.30
N TYR A 3 22.39 22.71 -41.11
CA TYR A 3 21.50 21.54 -41.04
C TYR A 3 21.80 20.55 -39.89
N PHE A 4 22.94 20.68 -39.22
CA PHE A 4 23.32 19.76 -38.13
C PHE A 4 22.48 20.00 -36.88
N LEU A 5 22.25 21.29 -36.56
CA LEU A 5 21.41 21.69 -35.42
C LEU A 5 19.95 21.27 -35.64
N ASP A 6 19.43 21.50 -36.85
CA ASP A 6 18.06 21.13 -37.23
C ASP A 6 17.85 19.60 -37.13
N SER A 7 18.85 18.82 -37.53
CA SER A 7 18.80 17.36 -37.43
C SER A 7 18.77 16.87 -35.98
N ILE A 8 19.50 17.52 -35.06
CA ILE A 8 19.49 17.20 -33.63
C ILE A 8 18.11 17.50 -33.01
N ILE A 9 17.52 18.64 -33.36
CA ILE A 9 16.21 19.06 -32.85
C ILE A 9 15.12 18.06 -33.27
N ILE A 10 15.17 17.58 -34.52
CA ILE A 10 14.23 16.57 -35.03
C ILE A 10 14.35 15.26 -34.26
N ILE A 11 15.59 14.80 -34.01
CA ILE A 11 15.85 13.56 -33.25
C ILE A 11 15.33 13.69 -31.81
N LEU A 12 15.60 14.82 -31.15
CA LEU A 12 15.19 15.05 -29.77
C LEU A 12 13.66 15.07 -29.64
N SER A 13 12.96 15.70 -30.59
CA SER A 13 11.50 15.72 -30.66
C SER A 13 10.92 14.31 -30.78
N PHE A 14 11.53 13.47 -31.61
CA PHE A 14 11.10 12.08 -31.80
C PHE A 14 11.26 11.24 -30.52
N ILE A 15 12.36 11.43 -29.78
CA ILE A 15 12.61 10.77 -28.49
C ILE A 15 11.55 11.17 -27.46
N ILE A 16 11.20 12.45 -27.39
CA ILE A 16 10.17 12.95 -26.45
C ILE A 16 8.80 12.34 -26.76
N ILE A 17 8.45 12.20 -28.05
CA ILE A 17 7.19 11.58 -28.47
C ILE A 17 7.15 10.08 -28.10
N ILE A 18 8.23 9.34 -28.36
CA ILE A 18 8.34 7.92 -28.00
C ILE A 18 8.25 7.75 -26.48
N PHE A 19 8.96 8.58 -25.73
CA PHE A 19 8.95 8.53 -24.27
C PHE A 19 7.58 8.88 -23.69
N GLY A 20 6.93 9.93 -24.20
CA GLY A 20 5.57 10.31 -23.81
C GLY A 20 4.56 9.20 -24.10
N TRP A 21 4.69 8.52 -25.24
CA TRP A 21 3.85 7.36 -25.56
C TRP A 21 4.15 6.17 -24.63
N SER A 22 5.40 5.90 -24.31
CA SER A 22 5.80 4.85 -23.36
C SER A 22 5.22 5.08 -21.98
N VAL A 23 5.39 6.29 -21.43
CA VAL A 23 4.86 6.67 -20.13
C VAL A 23 3.33 6.61 -20.13
N SER A 24 2.68 7.11 -21.18
CA SER A 24 1.23 7.04 -21.31
C SER A 24 0.70 5.60 -21.38
N LYS A 25 1.42 4.65 -22.01
CA LYS A 25 1.03 3.23 -22.00
C LYS A 25 1.16 2.63 -20.61
N THR A 26 2.23 2.95 -19.88
CA THR A 26 2.41 2.50 -18.49
C THR A 26 1.29 2.99 -17.57
N PHE A 27 0.77 4.21 -17.78
CA PHE A 27 -0.38 4.73 -17.03
C PHE A 27 -1.74 4.22 -17.53
N LEU A 28 -1.87 3.86 -18.81
CA LEU A 28 -3.13 3.36 -19.37
C LEU A 28 -3.38 1.89 -18.99
N ASP A 29 -2.35 1.05 -18.93
CA ASP A 29 -2.50 -0.36 -18.52
C ASP A 29 -2.88 -0.53 -17.04
N GLN A 30 -2.57 0.43 -16.16
CA GLN A 30 -3.03 0.42 -14.77
C GLN A 30 -4.53 0.71 -14.63
N ASN A 31 -5.18 1.28 -15.65
CA ASN A 31 -6.60 1.66 -15.63
C ASN A 31 -7.51 0.75 -16.50
N ILE A 32 -6.95 -0.20 -17.28
CA ILE A 32 -7.71 -1.11 -18.18
C ILE A 32 -8.00 -2.48 -17.53
N LEU A 33 -8.08 -2.56 -16.20
CA LEU A 33 -8.69 -3.72 -15.50
C LEU A 33 -10.02 -3.37 -14.82
N LEU A 34 -10.78 -2.41 -15.35
CA LEU A 34 -12.12 -2.08 -14.85
C LEU A 34 -13.23 -2.09 -15.92
N ASN A 35 -12.95 -2.56 -17.14
CA ASN A 35 -13.96 -2.77 -18.17
C ASN A 35 -13.86 -4.18 -18.77
N THR A 36 -14.23 -5.19 -17.98
CA THR A 36 -14.61 -6.50 -18.51
C THR A 36 -16.05 -6.77 -18.09
N PRO A 37 -16.97 -7.04 -19.04
CA PRO A 37 -18.36 -7.33 -18.69
C PRO A 37 -18.41 -8.62 -17.89
N SER A 38 -18.66 -8.49 -16.58
CA SER A 38 -19.20 -9.50 -15.66
C SER A 38 -19.15 -10.95 -16.18
N SER A 39 -17.96 -11.55 -16.25
CA SER A 39 -17.83 -13.01 -16.26
C SER A 39 -17.48 -13.44 -14.84
N LYS A 40 -18.51 -13.70 -14.04
CA LYS A 40 -18.53 -14.62 -12.89
C LYS A 40 -17.15 -14.86 -12.25
N ILE A 41 -16.55 -13.83 -11.66
CA ILE A 41 -15.58 -14.03 -10.60
C ILE A 41 -16.47 -14.16 -9.36
N GLU A 42 -16.46 -15.34 -8.74
CA GLU A 42 -17.07 -15.54 -7.43
C GLU A 42 -16.67 -14.37 -6.53
N SER A 43 -17.65 -13.58 -6.13
CA SER A 43 -17.48 -12.49 -5.21
C SER A 43 -16.92 -13.08 -3.93
N MET A 44 -15.61 -13.00 -3.72
CA MET A 44 -15.04 -13.20 -2.41
C MET A 44 -15.78 -12.22 -1.48
N PRO A 45 -16.44 -12.70 -0.43
CA PRO A 45 -17.24 -11.84 0.41
C PRO A 45 -16.31 -10.78 0.99
N LYS A 46 -16.52 -9.50 0.62
CA LYS A 46 -15.78 -8.38 1.21
C LYS A 46 -16.08 -8.39 2.71
N ILE A 47 -15.08 -8.73 3.53
CA ILE A 47 -15.23 -8.70 4.98
C ILE A 47 -15.10 -7.24 5.39
N LYS A 48 -16.24 -6.56 5.47
CA LYS A 48 -16.33 -5.13 5.81
C LYS A 48 -16.13 -4.91 7.32
N LEU A 49 -15.00 -5.38 7.86
CA LEU A 49 -14.74 -5.41 9.30
C LEU A 49 -14.65 -3.99 9.90
N PHE A 50 -14.29 -2.99 9.08
CA PHE A 50 -14.09 -1.60 9.51
C PHE A 50 -14.97 -0.56 8.79
N GLU A 51 -15.93 -0.97 7.94
CA GLU A 51 -16.69 -0.02 7.10
C GLU A 51 -17.84 0.70 7.82
N ASN A 52 -18.15 0.36 9.07
CA ASN A 52 -19.29 0.94 9.78
C ASN A 52 -18.87 1.23 11.21
N TYR A 53 -18.58 2.48 11.55
CA TYR A 53 -18.83 3.10 12.87
C TYR A 53 -18.42 4.57 12.82
N ASP A 54 -19.36 5.43 13.21
CA ASP A 54 -19.13 6.84 13.46
C ASP A 54 -17.92 7.02 14.39
N ASN A 55 -16.94 7.78 13.92
CA ASN A 55 -15.85 8.41 14.68
C ASN A 55 -14.70 7.51 15.21
N GLN A 56 -14.67 6.20 14.92
CA GLN A 56 -13.63 5.27 15.43
C GLN A 56 -12.88 4.50 14.33
N THR A 57 -12.88 5.04 13.11
CA THR A 57 -12.16 4.43 11.98
C THR A 57 -10.67 4.34 12.28
N LEU A 58 -10.12 3.13 12.24
CA LEU A 58 -8.69 2.86 12.46
C LEU A 58 -7.88 3.44 11.31
N LYS A 59 -7.06 4.46 11.59
CA LYS A 59 -6.17 5.10 10.62
C LYS A 59 -4.83 4.38 10.60
N VAL A 60 -4.53 3.74 9.47
CA VAL A 60 -3.34 2.90 9.33
C VAL A 60 -2.35 3.54 8.35
N ALA A 61 -1.10 3.63 8.75
CA ALA A 61 0.02 3.93 7.87
C ALA A 61 0.75 2.65 7.48
N ILE A 62 1.17 2.55 6.22
CA ILE A 62 1.88 1.38 5.69
C ILE A 62 3.31 1.80 5.30
N LEU A 63 4.30 1.10 5.85
CA LEU A 63 5.71 1.38 5.63
C LEU A 63 6.39 0.16 5.01
N ASN A 64 7.06 0.34 3.88
CA ASN A 64 7.83 -0.71 3.25
C ASN A 64 9.20 -0.86 3.92
N GLY A 65 9.36 -1.89 4.74
CA GLY A 65 10.60 -2.21 5.44
C GLY A 65 11.40 -3.37 4.83
N CYS A 66 10.95 -3.95 3.71
CA CYS A 66 11.61 -5.12 3.09
C CYS A 66 12.42 -4.78 1.82
N GLY A 67 12.26 -3.56 1.29
CA GLY A 67 12.98 -3.07 0.11
C GLY A 67 12.41 -3.48 -1.24
N ILE A 68 11.25 -4.16 -1.29
CA ILE A 68 10.60 -4.53 -2.54
C ILE A 68 9.75 -3.37 -3.07
N SER A 69 10.10 -2.88 -4.26
CA SER A 69 9.39 -1.77 -4.89
C SER A 69 7.92 -2.08 -5.14
N GLY A 70 7.04 -1.16 -4.76
CA GLY A 70 5.59 -1.26 -4.96
C GLY A 70 4.84 -2.13 -3.94
N LEU A 71 5.55 -2.83 -3.05
CA LEU A 71 4.93 -3.73 -2.07
C LEU A 71 4.03 -3.00 -1.07
N GLY A 72 4.45 -1.83 -0.58
CA GLY A 72 3.65 -1.00 0.32
C GLY A 72 2.28 -0.65 -0.28
N ASN A 73 2.22 -0.35 -1.59
CA ASN A 73 0.97 -0.05 -2.28
C ASN A 73 0.10 -1.31 -2.41
N GLN A 74 0.68 -2.45 -2.81
CA GLN A 74 -0.07 -3.71 -2.90
C GLN A 74 -0.69 -4.11 -1.56
N PHE A 75 0.06 -3.94 -0.47
CA PHE A 75 -0.43 -4.23 0.88
C PHE A 75 -1.52 -3.24 1.32
N SER A 76 -1.35 -1.96 0.99
CA SER A 76 -2.36 -0.92 1.24
C SER A 76 -3.67 -1.25 0.53
N ASP A 77 -3.60 -1.63 -0.75
CA ASP A 77 -4.74 -2.01 -1.58
C ASP A 77 -5.42 -3.28 -1.04
N LEU A 78 -4.65 -4.28 -0.61
CA LEU A 78 -5.18 -5.49 0.01
C LEU A 78 -5.97 -5.16 1.29
N LEU A 79 -5.37 -4.39 2.21
CA LEU A 79 -5.99 -4.05 3.48
C LEU A 79 -7.25 -3.19 3.31
N ASN A 80 -7.20 -2.22 2.39
CA ASN A 80 -8.34 -1.38 2.08
C ASN A 80 -9.47 -2.18 1.40
N SER A 81 -9.13 -2.94 0.35
CA SER A 81 -10.14 -3.63 -0.46
C SER A 81 -10.73 -4.86 0.23
N LYS A 82 -9.94 -5.64 0.97
CA LYS A 82 -10.42 -6.89 1.60
C LYS A 82 -11.09 -6.64 2.95
N TYR A 83 -10.55 -5.70 3.75
CA TYR A 83 -10.99 -5.48 5.13
C TYR A 83 -11.68 -4.13 5.37
N GLY A 84 -11.55 -3.17 4.44
CA GLY A 84 -12.14 -1.84 4.59
C GLY A 84 -11.34 -0.88 5.49
N LEU A 85 -10.04 -1.14 5.68
CA LEU A 85 -9.16 -0.29 6.48
C LEU A 85 -8.90 1.06 5.80
N VAL A 86 -8.81 2.13 6.60
CA VAL A 86 -8.44 3.46 6.10
C VAL A 86 -6.94 3.62 6.14
N ILE A 87 -6.33 3.57 4.95
CA ILE A 87 -4.91 3.82 4.77
C ILE A 87 -4.70 5.33 4.63
N VAL A 88 -4.00 5.93 5.59
CA VAL A 88 -3.77 7.39 5.62
C VAL A 88 -2.50 7.79 4.90
N ARG A 89 -1.51 6.89 4.81
CA ARG A 89 -0.28 7.07 4.04
C ARG A 89 0.42 5.75 3.76
N THR A 90 1.22 5.75 2.70
CA THR A 90 2.08 4.64 2.31
C THR A 90 3.46 5.19 1.94
N GLU A 91 4.52 4.68 2.56
CA GLU A 91 5.90 5.13 2.33
C GLU A 91 6.92 4.02 2.58
N ASN A 92 8.21 4.38 2.58
CA ASN A 92 9.29 3.47 3.01
C ASN A 92 9.51 3.60 4.52
N ALA A 93 9.91 2.50 5.16
CA ALA A 93 10.40 2.55 6.53
C ALA A 93 11.75 3.28 6.60
N ASP A 94 12.28 3.44 7.82
CA ASP A 94 13.59 4.06 8.06
C ASP A 94 14.76 3.25 7.47
N ASN A 95 14.56 1.94 7.26
CA ASN A 95 15.48 1.02 6.61
C ASN A 95 14.73 -0.14 5.93
N PHE A 96 15.46 -1.00 5.20
CA PHE A 96 14.90 -2.12 4.42
C PHE A 96 15.28 -3.51 4.96
N ASP A 97 15.79 -3.58 6.20
CA ASP A 97 16.31 -4.81 6.80
C ASP A 97 15.33 -5.46 7.78
N TYR A 98 14.04 -5.11 7.71
CA TYR A 98 13.00 -5.72 8.54
C TYR A 98 12.75 -7.16 8.09
N GLU A 99 13.23 -8.12 8.87
CA GLU A 99 12.98 -9.55 8.61
C GLU A 99 11.51 -9.91 8.85
N MET A 100 10.91 -9.38 9.92
CA MET A 100 9.52 -9.62 10.31
C MET A 100 8.68 -8.36 10.21
N THR A 101 7.40 -8.52 9.86
CA THR A 101 6.43 -7.44 9.81
C THR A 101 6.11 -6.97 11.23
N LYS A 102 6.20 -5.65 11.45
CA LYS A 102 5.95 -5.03 12.75
C LYS A 102 4.71 -4.16 12.74
N VAL A 103 4.08 -4.04 13.90
CA VAL A 103 2.96 -3.14 14.14
C VAL A 103 3.33 -2.18 15.27
N VAL A 104 3.31 -0.89 14.98
CA VAL A 104 3.55 0.16 15.98
C VAL A 104 2.22 0.83 16.30
N ILE A 105 1.77 0.69 17.54
CA ILE A 105 0.54 1.28 18.06
C ILE A 105 0.86 2.68 18.56
N ILE A 106 0.18 3.68 18.01
CA ILE A 106 0.38 5.10 18.34
C ILE A 106 -0.78 5.63 19.19
N ASN A 107 -2.00 5.20 18.87
CA ASN A 107 -3.20 5.55 19.61
C ASN A 107 -3.86 4.29 20.18
N ASP A 108 -3.40 3.85 21.34
CA ASP A 108 -3.89 2.66 22.06
C ASP A 108 -5.38 2.73 22.48
N SER A 109 -5.97 3.93 22.45
CA SER A 109 -7.40 4.12 22.78
C SER A 109 -8.35 3.69 21.66
N ASN A 110 -7.86 3.41 20.45
CA ASN A 110 -8.71 2.96 19.35
C ASN A 110 -9.15 1.50 19.58
N PRO A 111 -10.45 1.19 19.71
CA PRO A 111 -10.91 -0.17 20.02
C PRO A 111 -10.72 -1.17 18.88
N ASN A 112 -10.39 -0.71 17.67
CA ASN A 112 -10.24 -1.55 16.49
C ASN A 112 -8.82 -2.14 16.32
N ILE A 113 -7.88 -1.83 17.23
CA ILE A 113 -6.50 -2.30 17.16
C ILE A 113 -6.42 -3.84 17.19
N GLU A 114 -7.13 -4.49 18.12
CA GLU A 114 -7.09 -5.95 18.26
C GLU A 114 -7.65 -6.68 17.02
N ASN A 115 -8.64 -6.09 16.35
CA ASN A 115 -9.18 -6.62 15.11
C ASN A 115 -8.13 -6.62 13.99
N LEU A 116 -7.35 -5.54 13.86
CA LEU A 116 -6.24 -5.48 12.91
C LEU A 116 -5.16 -6.53 13.25
N LEU A 117 -4.76 -6.63 14.51
CA LEU A 117 -3.77 -7.62 14.93
C LEU A 117 -4.24 -9.04 14.59
N THR A 118 -5.52 -9.35 14.80
CA THR A 118 -6.11 -10.64 14.44
C THR A 118 -6.02 -10.92 12.93
N ILE A 119 -6.28 -9.93 12.08
CA ILE A 119 -6.11 -10.06 10.62
C ILE A 119 -4.67 -10.37 10.24
N LEU A 120 -3.71 -9.77 10.97
CA LEU A 120 -2.28 -10.00 10.79
C LEU A 120 -1.77 -11.27 11.50
N GLY A 121 -2.63 -12.06 12.15
CA GLY A 121 -2.22 -13.24 12.91
C GLY A 121 -1.38 -12.93 14.15
N MET A 122 -1.45 -11.71 14.67
CA MET A 122 -0.70 -11.22 15.82
C MET A 122 -1.61 -11.04 17.04
N THR A 123 -1.00 -10.89 18.21
CA THR A 123 -1.68 -10.50 19.45
C THR A 123 -1.01 -9.27 20.03
N ILE A 124 -1.67 -8.58 20.96
CA ILE A 124 -1.14 -7.37 21.59
C ILE A 124 0.21 -7.59 22.33
N ASN A 125 0.50 -8.83 22.73
CA ASN A 125 1.73 -9.22 23.43
C ASN A 125 2.79 -9.82 22.50
N ASN A 126 2.59 -9.78 21.18
CA ASN A 126 3.55 -10.30 20.21
C ASN A 126 4.82 -9.43 20.21
N GLU A 127 5.99 -10.04 20.06
CA GLU A 127 7.28 -9.33 20.02
C GLU A 127 7.41 -8.30 18.88
N ASN A 128 6.62 -8.47 17.81
CA ASN A 128 6.58 -7.56 16.67
C ASN A 128 5.52 -6.45 16.82
N VAL A 129 4.83 -6.39 17.98
CA VAL A 129 3.88 -5.33 18.31
C VAL A 129 4.51 -4.41 19.35
N GLU A 130 4.68 -3.14 18.99
CA GLU A 130 5.33 -2.13 19.81
C GLU A 130 4.38 -0.97 20.09
N PHE A 131 4.53 -0.32 21.25
CA PHE A 131 3.77 0.88 21.59
C PHE A 131 4.67 2.10 21.46
N ASN A 132 4.25 3.06 20.65
CA ASN A 132 4.87 4.37 20.57
C ASN A 132 3.98 5.39 21.28
N SER A 133 4.44 5.87 22.43
CA SER A 133 3.70 6.87 23.22
C SER A 133 3.76 8.29 22.63
N SER A 134 4.37 8.48 21.45
CA SER A 134 4.40 9.77 20.77
C SER A 134 3.04 10.04 20.14
N TYR A 135 2.30 11.01 20.70
CA TYR A 135 0.98 11.38 20.18
C TYR A 135 1.05 11.84 18.72
N ASN A 136 0.38 11.12 17.82
CA ASN A 136 0.13 11.53 16.44
C ASN A 136 -1.39 11.44 16.14
N PRO A 137 -2.11 12.55 15.93
CA PRO A 137 -3.55 12.51 15.66
C PRO A 137 -3.91 12.01 14.25
N GLN A 138 -2.92 11.86 13.36
CA GLN A 138 -3.14 11.53 11.95
C GLN A 138 -3.21 10.02 11.69
N GLU A 139 -2.67 9.20 12.59
CA GLU A 139 -2.57 7.75 12.45
C GLU A 139 -2.69 7.09 13.82
N ASP A 140 -3.39 5.96 13.86
CA ASP A 140 -3.53 5.17 15.09
C ASP A 140 -2.48 4.06 15.15
N ILE A 141 -2.08 3.54 13.98
CA ILE A 141 -1.15 2.43 13.82
C ILE A 141 -0.23 2.66 12.61
N GLN A 142 1.01 2.19 12.72
CA GLN A 142 1.90 1.93 11.59
C GLN A 142 2.12 0.43 11.42
N ILE A 143 2.03 -0.07 10.18
CA ILE A 143 2.45 -1.43 9.81
C ILE A 143 3.74 -1.30 9.00
N ILE A 144 4.83 -1.85 9.51
CA ILE A 144 6.12 -1.93 8.82
C ILE A 144 6.24 -3.33 8.22
N ILE A 145 6.16 -3.41 6.89
CA ILE A 145 6.17 -4.66 6.15
C ILE A 145 7.59 -5.24 6.12
N GLY A 146 7.76 -6.44 6.66
CA GLY A 146 9.01 -7.19 6.67
C GLY A 146 9.16 -8.13 5.49
N LYS A 147 10.25 -8.90 5.46
CA LYS A 147 10.54 -9.90 4.43
C LYS A 147 9.61 -11.12 4.49
N ASP A 148 8.89 -11.28 5.59
CA ASP A 148 7.77 -12.22 5.80
C ASP A 148 6.46 -11.81 5.09
N TYR A 149 6.43 -10.71 4.31
CA TYR A 149 5.24 -10.19 3.61
C TYR A 149 4.43 -11.23 2.81
N SER A 150 5.09 -12.30 2.33
CA SER A 150 4.45 -13.34 1.52
C SER A 150 3.38 -14.10 2.30
N ASP A 151 3.50 -14.20 3.62
CA ASP A 151 2.52 -14.87 4.47
C ASP A 151 1.19 -14.09 4.54
N PHE A 152 1.27 -12.78 4.35
CA PHE A 152 0.12 -11.87 4.40
C PHE A 152 -0.56 -11.69 3.03
N LEU A 153 0.23 -11.61 1.94
CA LEU A 153 -0.34 -11.46 0.59
C LEU A 153 -1.01 -12.75 0.09
N ASN A 154 -0.62 -13.90 0.61
CA ASN A 154 -1.21 -15.20 0.27
C ASN A 154 -2.44 -15.56 1.13
N LEU A 155 -2.95 -14.62 1.94
CA LEU A 155 -4.24 -14.76 2.62
C LEU A 155 -5.35 -14.78 1.55
N ASN A 156 -5.59 -15.95 0.93
CA ASN A 156 -6.77 -16.23 0.11
C ASN A 156 -7.93 -16.58 1.04
#